data_AF-A0A126T262-F1
#
_entry.id   AF-A0A126T262-F1
#
_cell.length_a   1.000
_cell.length_b   1.000
_cell.length_c   1.000
_cell.angle_alpha   90.00
_cell.angle_beta   90.00
_cell.angle_gamma   90.00
#
_symmetry.space_group_name_H-M   'P 1'
#
loop_
_entity.id
_entity.type
_entity.pdbx_description
1 polymer ?
#
loop_
_entity_poly.entity_id
_entity_poly.type
_entity_poly.pdbx_seq_one_letter_code
_entity_poly.pdbx_strand_id
1 'polypeptide(L)'
;MNRVILLILLTIFNTNALADWDPELEAQEQAQREAAQRAEQAREREAQKMIDAANAKANREMMDSKRKNLGAATKGKSDAEVNRLYDAKIKQTTEDANRLAQEARSALSQGQGAAAVKQVTGKSLQELENMSDEEAEALSRELEKKYGQ
;
A
#
# COMPACT_ATOMS: atom_id res chain seq x y z
N MET A 1 -67.75 -12.34 -10.24
CA MET A 1 -67.30 -12.54 -11.64
C MET A 1 -65.78 -12.51 -11.85
N ASN A 2 -64.95 -12.18 -10.85
CA ASN A 2 -63.49 -12.03 -11.05
C ASN A 2 -62.63 -13.28 -10.75
N ARG A 3 -63.22 -14.41 -10.32
CA ARG A 3 -62.47 -15.65 -10.03
C ARG A 3 -62.46 -16.66 -11.18
N VAL A 4 -63.44 -16.59 -12.08
CA VAL A 4 -63.55 -17.51 -13.23
C VAL A 4 -62.57 -17.12 -14.35
N ILE A 5 -62.28 -15.81 -14.49
CA ILE A 5 -61.34 -15.30 -15.50
C ILE A 5 -59.89 -15.68 -15.18
N LEU A 6 -59.54 -15.80 -13.88
CA LEU A 6 -58.19 -16.17 -13.45
C LEU A 6 -57.85 -17.64 -13.66
N LEU A 7 -58.86 -18.53 -13.69
CA LEU A 7 -58.67 -19.96 -13.96
C LEU A 7 -58.54 -20.26 -15.46
N ILE A 8 -59.13 -19.44 -16.33
CA ILE A 8 -59.04 -19.61 -17.79
C ILE A 8 -57.67 -19.16 -18.31
N LEU A 9 -57.01 -18.19 -17.67
CA LEU A 9 -55.67 -17.74 -18.06
C LEU A 9 -54.57 -18.77 -17.75
N LEU A 10 -54.78 -19.65 -16.76
CA LEU A 10 -53.83 -20.72 -16.38
C LEU A 10 -53.93 -21.95 -17.29
N THR A 11 -55.05 -22.14 -17.99
CA THR A 11 -55.26 -23.27 -18.92
C THR A 11 -54.70 -23.05 -20.32
N ILE A 12 -54.27 -21.82 -20.67
CA ILE A 12 -53.82 -21.47 -22.03
C ILE A 12 -52.29 -21.61 -22.21
N PHE A 13 -51.51 -21.79 -21.13
CA PHE A 13 -50.05 -21.95 -21.22
C PHE A 13 -49.58 -23.40 -21.51
N ASN A 14 -50.48 -24.36 -21.70
CA ASN A 14 -50.11 -25.78 -21.84
C ASN A 14 -50.24 -26.37 -23.24
N THR A 15 -50.39 -25.57 -24.29
CA THR A 15 -50.47 -26.11 -25.66
C THR A 15 -49.69 -25.23 -26.63
N ASN A 16 -48.61 -25.79 -27.17
CA ASN A 16 -47.79 -25.34 -28.31
C ASN A 16 -46.42 -24.68 -28.04
N ALA A 17 -45.70 -25.13 -27.00
CA ALA A 17 -44.24 -24.96 -26.93
C ALA A 17 -43.49 -26.24 -26.46
N LEU A 18 -44.13 -27.41 -26.58
CA LEU A 18 -43.65 -28.71 -26.07
C LEU A 18 -43.35 -29.71 -27.21
N ALA A 19 -42.91 -29.24 -28.38
CA ALA A 19 -42.54 -30.14 -29.48
C ALA A 19 -41.05 -30.50 -29.50
N ASP A 20 -40.20 -29.72 -28.82
CA ASP A 20 -38.74 -29.90 -28.78
C ASP A 20 -38.17 -29.86 -27.35
N TRP A 21 -39.03 -29.93 -26.34
CA TRP A 21 -38.61 -29.94 -24.94
C TRP A 21 -38.31 -31.38 -24.51
N ASP A 22 -37.02 -31.74 -24.49
CA ASP A 22 -36.55 -33.04 -24.02
C ASP A 22 -36.05 -32.93 -22.56
N PRO A 23 -36.81 -33.43 -21.57
CA PRO A 23 -36.46 -33.34 -20.16
C PRO A 23 -35.19 -34.11 -19.81
N GLU A 24 -34.82 -35.14 -20.58
CA GLU A 24 -33.56 -35.89 -20.35
C GLU A 24 -32.35 -35.05 -20.76
N LEU A 25 -32.45 -34.31 -21.87
CA LEU A 25 -31.40 -33.40 -22.33
C LEU A 25 -31.21 -32.24 -21.34
N GLU A 26 -32.30 -31.64 -20.83
CA GLU A 26 -32.22 -30.57 -19.83
C GLU A 26 -31.63 -31.06 -18.50
N ALA A 27 -32.00 -32.27 -18.04
CA ALA A 27 -31.43 -32.86 -16.83
C ALA A 27 -29.92 -33.11 -16.99
N GLN A 28 -29.49 -33.53 -18.18
CA GLN A 28 -28.07 -33.73 -18.48
C GLN A 28 -27.30 -32.41 -18.55
N GLU A 29 -27.88 -31.36 -19.17
CA GLU A 29 -27.28 -30.03 -19.18
C GLU A 29 -27.20 -29.40 -17.78
N GLN A 30 -28.25 -29.55 -16.96
CA GLN A 30 -28.23 -29.09 -15.57
C GLN A 30 -27.15 -29.81 -14.76
N ALA A 31 -27.05 -31.13 -14.89
CA ALA A 31 -25.99 -31.90 -14.23
C ALA A 31 -24.59 -31.46 -14.68
N GLN A 32 -24.39 -31.14 -15.96
CA GLN A 32 -23.12 -30.61 -16.47
C GLN A 32 -22.82 -29.20 -15.93
N ARG A 33 -23.82 -28.30 -15.87
CA ARG A 33 -23.66 -26.96 -15.30
C ARG A 33 -23.33 -27.02 -13.80
N GLU A 34 -24.00 -27.88 -13.05
CA GLU A 34 -23.70 -28.09 -11.62
C GLU A 34 -22.31 -28.69 -11.41
N ALA A 35 -21.89 -29.63 -12.26
CA ALA A 35 -20.54 -30.18 -12.21
C ALA A 35 -19.48 -29.11 -12.52
N ALA A 36 -19.74 -28.25 -13.51
CA ALA A 36 -18.87 -27.12 -13.85
C ALA A 36 -18.78 -26.10 -12.70
N GLN A 37 -19.91 -25.73 -12.09
CA GLN A 37 -19.94 -24.81 -10.93
C GLN A 37 -19.20 -25.40 -9.72
N ARG A 38 -19.35 -26.71 -9.44
CA ARG A 38 -18.60 -27.37 -8.37
C ARG A 38 -17.10 -27.40 -8.64
N ALA A 39 -16.71 -27.61 -9.89
CA ALA A 39 -15.30 -27.56 -10.29
C ALA A 39 -14.72 -26.15 -10.17
N GLU A 40 -15.49 -25.12 -10.53
CA GLU A 40 -15.10 -23.71 -10.40
C GLU A 40 -14.98 -23.31 -8.92
N GLN A 41 -15.97 -23.63 -8.09
CA GLN A 41 -15.89 -23.38 -6.64
C GLN A 41 -14.71 -24.11 -5.98
N ALA A 42 -14.38 -25.32 -6.44
CA ALA A 42 -13.20 -26.03 -5.94
C ALA A 42 -11.91 -25.28 -6.29
N ARG A 43 -11.78 -24.78 -7.53
CA ARG A 43 -10.64 -23.95 -7.95
C ARG A 43 -10.56 -22.63 -7.19
N GLU A 44 -11.69 -21.95 -6.97
CA GLU A 44 -11.73 -20.73 -6.17
C GLU A 44 -11.29 -20.98 -4.73
N ARG A 45 -11.74 -22.07 -4.10
CA ARG A 45 -11.30 -22.44 -2.75
C ARG A 45 -9.81 -22.75 -2.69
N GLU A 46 -9.27 -23.41 -3.71
CA GLU A 46 -7.83 -23.66 -3.79
C GLU A 46 -7.04 -22.36 -3.97
N ALA A 47 -7.50 -21.47 -4.85
CA ALA A 47 -6.91 -20.15 -5.02
C ALA A 47 -6.95 -19.33 -3.72
N GLN A 48 -8.09 -19.32 -3.03
CA GLN A 48 -8.23 -18.63 -1.75
C GLN A 48 -7.28 -19.19 -0.70
N LYS A 49 -7.14 -20.52 -0.60
CA LYS A 49 -6.17 -21.15 0.32
C LYS A 49 -4.73 -20.72 0.02
N MET A 50 -4.36 -20.60 -1.26
CA MET A 50 -3.03 -20.13 -1.65
C MET A 50 -2.81 -18.67 -1.24
N ILE A 51 -3.82 -17.82 -1.44
CA ILE A 51 -3.79 -16.41 -1.02
C ILE A 51 -3.68 -16.30 0.51
N ASP A 52 -4.47 -17.05 1.25
CA ASP A 52 -4.47 -17.04 2.71
C ASP A 52 -3.12 -17.51 3.26
N ALA A 53 -2.53 -18.55 2.68
CA ALA A 53 -1.21 -19.03 3.04
C ALA A 53 -0.12 -17.99 2.75
N ALA A 54 -0.18 -17.31 1.60
CA ALA A 54 0.74 -16.24 1.26
C ALA A 54 0.60 -15.04 2.23
N ASN A 55 -0.62 -14.64 2.55
CA ASN A 55 -0.91 -13.57 3.51
C ASN A 55 -0.40 -13.91 4.91
N ALA A 56 -0.60 -15.15 5.36
CA ALA A 56 -0.10 -15.61 6.66
C ALA A 56 1.43 -15.57 6.72
N LYS A 57 2.10 -15.98 5.64
CA LYS A 57 3.57 -15.90 5.53
C LYS A 57 4.05 -14.46 5.57
N ALA A 58 3.45 -13.58 4.76
CA ALA A 58 3.80 -12.17 4.71
C ALA A 58 3.58 -11.46 6.07
N ASN A 59 2.46 -11.75 6.74
CA ASN A 59 2.19 -11.19 8.06
C ASN A 59 3.23 -11.65 9.10
N ARG A 60 3.67 -12.90 9.04
CA ARG A 60 4.72 -13.42 9.92
C ARG A 60 6.06 -12.72 9.68
N GLU A 61 6.48 -12.61 8.44
CA GLU A 61 7.72 -11.90 8.07
C GLU A 61 7.67 -10.42 8.48
N MET A 62 6.53 -9.77 8.32
CA MET A 62 6.31 -8.41 8.80
C MET A 62 6.44 -8.32 10.32
N MET A 63 5.81 -9.21 11.08
CA MET A 63 5.93 -9.20 12.55
C MET A 63 7.36 -9.47 13.01
N ASP A 64 8.06 -10.41 12.37
CA ASP A 64 9.45 -10.70 12.68
C ASP A 64 10.35 -9.49 12.40
N SER A 65 10.11 -8.78 11.29
CA SER A 65 10.79 -7.52 10.98
C SER A 65 10.52 -6.44 12.04
N LYS A 66 9.26 -6.25 12.46
CA LYS A 66 8.91 -5.31 13.54
C LYS A 66 9.60 -5.70 14.85
N ARG A 67 9.62 -6.99 15.21
CA ARG A 67 10.30 -7.51 16.40
C ARG A 67 11.80 -7.28 16.34
N LYS A 68 12.44 -7.48 15.19
CA LYS A 68 13.86 -7.17 14.96
C LYS A 68 14.16 -5.69 15.13
N ASN A 69 13.32 -4.81 14.57
CA ASN A 69 13.48 -3.35 14.66
C ASN A 69 13.29 -2.77 16.07
N LEU A 70 12.48 -3.44 16.89
CA LEU A 70 12.22 -3.07 18.28
C LEU A 70 13.12 -3.81 19.28
N GLY A 71 13.77 -4.90 18.85
CA GLY A 71 14.73 -5.67 19.63
C GLY A 71 14.14 -6.24 20.92
N ALA A 72 14.90 -6.11 22.01
CA ALA A 72 14.58 -6.68 23.32
C ALA A 72 13.22 -6.21 23.88
N ALA A 73 12.73 -5.03 23.47
CA ALA A 73 11.45 -4.49 23.90
C ALA A 73 10.24 -5.36 23.53
N THR A 74 10.40 -6.30 22.60
CA THR A 74 9.31 -7.18 22.12
C THR A 74 9.29 -8.56 22.78
N LYS A 75 10.28 -8.87 23.63
CA LYS A 75 10.37 -10.18 24.29
C LYS A 75 9.16 -10.39 25.21
N GLY A 76 8.44 -11.49 25.00
CA GLY A 76 7.23 -11.84 25.77
C GLY A 76 5.99 -11.03 25.41
N LYS A 77 6.04 -10.17 24.37
CA LYS A 77 4.90 -9.36 23.94
C LYS A 77 4.11 -10.01 22.81
N SER A 78 2.80 -9.81 22.84
CA SER A 78 1.88 -10.19 21.77
C SER A 78 2.13 -9.39 20.48
N ASP A 79 1.68 -9.89 19.34
CA ASP A 79 1.79 -9.17 18.05
C ASP A 79 1.08 -7.81 18.09
N ALA A 80 -0.06 -7.71 18.79
CA ALA A 80 -0.78 -6.45 18.96
C ALA A 80 0.05 -5.40 19.73
N GLU A 81 0.75 -5.83 20.79
CA GLU A 81 1.65 -4.94 21.53
C GLU A 81 2.88 -4.55 20.73
N VAL A 82 3.45 -5.49 19.97
CA VAL A 82 4.58 -5.20 19.06
C VAL A 82 4.18 -4.18 18.01
N ASN A 83 2.99 -4.30 17.43
CA ASN A 83 2.46 -3.32 16.49
C ASN A 83 2.34 -1.93 17.14
N ARG A 84 1.72 -1.83 18.32
CA ARG A 84 1.61 -0.56 19.04
C ARG A 84 2.97 0.08 19.34
N LEU A 85 3.96 -0.73 19.76
CA LEU A 85 5.31 -0.24 20.01
C LEU A 85 5.99 0.25 18.74
N TYR A 86 5.79 -0.47 17.63
CA TYR A 86 6.34 -0.07 16.34
C TYR A 86 5.72 1.24 15.87
N ASP A 87 4.39 1.35 15.93
CA ASP A 87 3.66 2.56 15.51
C ASP A 87 4.04 3.76 16.37
N ALA A 88 4.21 3.57 17.69
CA ALA A 88 4.71 4.60 18.60
C ALA A 88 6.12 5.05 18.23
N LYS A 89 7.03 4.12 17.91
CA LYS A 89 8.39 4.44 17.46
C LYS A 89 8.38 5.24 16.16
N ILE A 90 7.57 4.83 15.17
CA ILE A 90 7.43 5.56 13.90
C ILE A 90 6.91 6.98 14.17
N LYS A 91 5.86 7.13 14.97
CA LYS A 91 5.31 8.44 15.33
C LYS A 91 6.37 9.33 15.98
N GLN A 92 7.11 8.79 16.96
CA GLN A 92 8.19 9.52 17.62
C GLN A 92 9.27 9.94 16.62
N THR A 93 9.73 9.03 15.75
CA THR A 93 10.72 9.34 14.72
C THR A 93 10.22 10.41 13.75
N THR A 94 8.95 10.39 13.37
CA THR A 94 8.34 11.43 12.53
C THR A 94 8.28 12.78 13.25
N GLU A 95 7.89 12.80 14.52
CA GLU A 95 7.86 14.02 15.33
C GLU A 95 9.26 14.62 15.51
N ASP A 96 10.26 13.79 15.79
CA ASP A 96 11.66 14.21 15.88
C ASP A 96 12.18 14.73 14.54
N ALA A 97 11.87 14.06 13.42
CA ALA A 97 12.24 14.53 12.09
C ALA A 97 11.59 15.88 11.77
N ASN A 98 10.31 16.07 12.10
CA ASN A 98 9.61 17.33 11.91
C ASN A 98 10.21 18.45 12.78
N ARG A 99 10.52 18.15 14.04
CA ARG A 99 11.19 19.09 14.95
C ARG A 99 12.55 19.49 14.41
N LEU A 100 13.39 18.54 14.00
CA LEU A 100 14.69 18.81 13.39
C LEU A 100 14.56 19.61 12.09
N ALA A 101 13.58 19.32 11.25
CA ALA A 101 13.32 20.09 10.04
C ALA A 101 12.89 21.53 10.35
N GLN A 102 12.10 21.74 11.40
CA GLN A 102 11.71 23.06 11.85
C GLN A 102 12.90 23.82 12.45
N GLU A 103 13.70 23.17 13.29
CA GLU A 103 14.94 23.72 13.84
C GLU A 103 15.91 24.13 12.72
N ALA A 104 16.09 23.29 11.70
CA ALA A 104 16.91 23.60 10.53
C ALA A 104 16.36 24.80 9.75
N ARG A 105 15.04 24.88 9.54
CA ARG A 105 14.41 26.04 8.88
C ARG A 105 14.57 27.32 9.70
N SER A 106 14.40 27.24 11.01
CA SER A 106 14.58 28.39 11.92
C SER A 106 16.04 28.84 11.95
N ALA A 107 17.00 27.92 12.00
CA ALA A 107 18.43 28.22 11.90
C ALA A 107 18.78 28.94 10.59
N LEU A 108 18.29 28.42 9.46
CA LEU A 108 18.45 29.06 8.16
C LEU A 108 17.84 30.46 8.13
N SER A 109 16.61 30.61 8.62
CA SER A 109 15.90 31.90 8.66
C SER A 109 16.51 32.91 9.63
N GLN A 110 17.22 32.48 10.67
CA GLN A 110 17.92 33.33 11.64
C GLN A 110 19.33 33.74 11.15
N GLY A 111 19.66 33.50 9.88
CA GLY A 111 20.94 33.89 9.31
C GLY A 111 22.09 32.95 9.66
N GLN A 112 21.85 31.85 10.39
CA GLN A 112 22.87 30.81 10.61
C GLN A 112 23.20 30.10 9.29
N GLY A 113 22.29 30.12 8.31
CA GLY A 113 22.57 29.72 6.93
C GLY A 113 23.68 30.56 6.28
N ALA A 114 23.67 31.89 6.48
CA ALA A 114 24.72 32.77 5.98
C ALA A 114 26.08 32.49 6.64
N ALA A 115 26.06 32.17 7.95
CA ALA A 115 27.26 31.79 8.69
C ALA A 115 27.80 30.42 8.25
N ALA A 116 26.94 29.43 8.02
CA ALA A 116 27.31 28.11 7.51
C ALA A 116 27.87 28.19 6.07
N VAL A 117 27.24 28.99 5.21
CA VAL A 117 27.74 29.28 3.86
C VAL A 117 29.14 29.89 3.95
N LYS A 118 29.33 30.93 4.78
CA LYS A 118 30.65 31.53 4.99
C LYS A 118 31.68 30.58 5.59
N GLN A 119 31.26 29.63 6.44
CA GLN A 119 32.15 28.63 7.02
C GLN A 119 32.62 27.60 5.99
N VAL A 120 31.76 27.20 5.04
CA VAL A 120 32.08 26.21 4.01
C VAL A 120 32.83 26.85 2.84
N THR A 121 32.37 28.00 2.36
CA THR A 121 32.89 28.66 1.15
C THR A 121 33.93 29.74 1.45
N GLY A 122 34.08 30.16 2.71
CA GLY A 122 34.91 31.30 3.09
C GLY A 122 34.32 32.68 2.73
N LYS A 123 33.22 32.71 1.96
CA LYS A 123 32.58 33.93 1.42
C LYS A 123 31.15 34.08 1.95
N SER A 124 30.74 35.31 2.22
CA SER A 124 29.35 35.62 2.60
C SER A 124 28.38 35.42 1.44
N LEU A 125 27.08 35.28 1.74
CA LEU A 125 26.03 35.16 0.73
C LEU A 125 26.04 36.33 -0.27
N GLN A 126 26.27 37.55 0.22
CA GLN A 126 26.29 38.75 -0.63
C GLN A 126 27.53 38.79 -1.55
N GLU A 127 28.67 38.22 -1.12
CA GLU A 127 29.86 38.07 -1.98
C GLU A 127 29.63 36.98 -3.03
N LEU A 128 28.88 35.92 -2.72
CA LEU A 128 28.51 34.88 -3.68
C LEU A 128 27.50 35.39 -4.72
N GLU A 129 26.54 36.21 -4.32
CA GLU A 129 25.55 36.80 -5.24
C GLU A 129 26.17 37.81 -6.23
N ASN A 130 27.30 38.42 -5.88
CA ASN A 130 27.99 39.40 -6.71
C ASN A 130 29.25 38.84 -7.41
N MET A 131 29.52 37.54 -7.31
CA MET A 131 30.65 36.90 -7.97
C MET A 131 30.44 36.78 -9.48
N SER A 132 31.53 36.83 -10.24
CA SER A 132 31.47 36.50 -11.67
C SER A 132 31.38 34.98 -11.87
N ASP A 133 30.91 34.56 -13.05
CA ASP A 133 30.83 33.14 -13.41
C ASP A 133 32.19 32.43 -13.32
N GLU A 134 33.30 33.12 -13.67
CA GLU A 134 34.64 32.55 -13.54
C GLU A 134 35.06 32.32 -12.07
N GLU A 135 34.69 33.25 -11.18
CA GLU A 135 34.96 33.13 -9.75
C GLU A 135 34.12 32.00 -9.11
N ALA A 136 32.89 31.80 -9.61
CA ALA A 136 32.01 30.74 -9.16
C ALA A 136 32.55 29.35 -9.54
N GLU A 137 33.06 29.19 -10.76
CA GLU A 137 33.72 27.94 -11.17
C GLU A 137 34.99 27.66 -10.38
N ALA A 138 35.82 28.66 -10.12
CA ALA A 138 37.05 28.50 -9.34
C ALA A 138 36.74 28.04 -7.91
N LEU A 139 35.74 28.67 -7.28
CA LEU A 139 35.25 28.29 -5.95
C LEU A 139 34.66 26.87 -5.94
N SER A 140 33.88 26.51 -6.95
CA SER A 140 33.31 25.17 -7.10
C SER A 140 34.40 24.09 -7.17
N ARG A 141 35.44 24.30 -7.98
CA ARG A 141 36.60 23.38 -8.08
C ARG A 141 37.37 23.26 -6.76
N GLU A 142 37.50 24.36 -6.00
CA GLU A 142 38.16 24.33 -4.70
C GLU A 142 37.34 23.52 -3.67
N LEU A 143 36.02 23.71 -3.66
CA LEU A 143 35.10 22.97 -2.80
C LEU A 143 35.05 21.49 -3.16
N GLU A 144 35.01 21.16 -4.45
CA GLU A 144 35.10 19.78 -4.94
C GLU A 144 36.41 19.13 -4.52
N LYS A 145 37.54 19.85 -4.58
CA LYS A 145 38.84 19.35 -4.09
C LYS A 145 38.88 19.17 -2.57
N LYS A 146 38.19 20.01 -1.79
CA LYS A 146 38.18 19.94 -0.31
C LYS A 146 37.17 18.94 0.26
N TYR A 147 36.02 18.78 -0.39
CA TYR A 147 34.87 18.06 0.16
C TYR A 147 34.29 17.00 -0.79
N GLY A 148 34.71 16.96 -2.05
CA GLY A 148 34.35 15.91 -3.00
C GLY A 148 35.18 14.65 -2.73
N GLN A 149 34.65 13.78 -1.87
CA GLN A 149 34.92 12.34 -1.95
C GLN A 149 33.92 11.69 -2.90
#